data_AF-A0AAV2ZLX2-F1
#
_entry.id   AF-A0AAV2ZLX2-F1
#
_cell.length_a   1.000
_cell.length_b   1.000
_cell.length_c   1.000
_cell.angle_alpha   90.00
_cell.angle_beta   90.00
_cell.angle_gamma   90.00
#
_symmetry.space_group_name_H-M   'P 1'
#
loop_
_entity.id
_entity.type
_entity.pdbx_description
1 polymer ?
#
loop_
_entity_poly.entity_id
_entity_poly.type
_entity_poly.pdbx_seq_one_letter_code
_entity_poly.pdbx_strand_id
1 'polypeptide(L)'
;SEHPLNTLAGSRDPASVWASLIKPITSDHDLIELANIIKVHLDGICGLSEIHHPLGKGSYLILLGDSQGVYNDQYFDLMGEGPPTVLGNLKYNPKQYQGVSKSYCGIYAMMWL
;
A
#
# COMPACT_ATOMS: atom_id res chain seq x y z
N SER A 1 -13.07 1.33 33.70
CA SER A 1 -11.78 1.16 33.02
C SER A 1 -12.09 1.12 31.54
N GLU A 2 -12.12 2.29 30.91
CA GLU A 2 -12.55 2.45 29.52
C GLU A 2 -11.35 2.29 28.59
N HIS A 3 -11.51 1.46 27.57
CA HIS A 3 -10.50 1.19 26.54
C HIS A 3 -10.30 2.42 25.63
N PRO A 4 -9.05 2.71 25.19
CA PRO A 4 -8.73 3.93 24.42
C PRO A 4 -9.19 3.92 22.95
N LEU A 5 -10.05 2.98 22.54
CA LEU A 5 -10.52 2.87 21.15
C LEU A 5 -11.80 3.67 20.84
N ASN A 6 -12.44 4.28 21.84
CA ASN A 6 -13.70 5.02 21.65
C ASN A 6 -13.54 6.51 21.30
N THR A 7 -12.32 7.04 21.19
CA THR A 7 -12.10 8.51 21.08
C THR A 7 -11.89 9.01 19.64
N LEU A 8 -11.90 8.14 18.63
CA LEU A 8 -11.74 8.57 17.22
C LEU A 8 -13.04 8.50 16.39
N ALA A 9 -14.16 8.10 16.98
CA ALA A 9 -15.48 8.08 16.32
C ALA A 9 -16.23 9.42 16.43
N GLY A 10 -15.51 10.54 16.52
CA GLY A 10 -16.07 11.89 16.55
C GLY A 10 -16.20 12.47 15.14
N SER A 11 -17.42 12.45 14.60
CA SER A 11 -17.97 13.45 13.65
C SER A 11 -17.02 14.04 12.59
N ARG A 12 -16.42 13.22 11.72
CA ARG A 12 -15.86 13.72 10.46
C ARG A 12 -16.93 13.62 9.38
N ASP A 13 -17.20 14.74 8.70
CA ASP A 13 -18.03 14.76 7.49
C ASP A 13 -17.52 13.69 6.52
N PRO A 14 -18.36 12.76 6.03
CA PRO A 14 -17.95 11.76 5.06
C PRO A 14 -17.18 12.34 3.88
N ALA A 15 -17.57 13.53 3.39
CA ALA A 15 -16.87 14.20 2.30
C ALA A 15 -15.44 14.62 2.68
N SER A 16 -15.22 15.01 3.94
CA SER A 16 -13.88 15.34 4.46
C SER A 16 -12.98 14.11 4.59
N VAL A 17 -13.55 12.94 4.91
CA VAL A 17 -12.82 11.67 4.95
C VAL A 17 -12.35 11.27 3.55
N TRP A 18 -13.23 11.37 2.54
CA TRP A 18 -12.87 11.08 1.15
C TRP A 18 -11.86 12.07 0.57
N ALA A 19 -11.98 13.35 0.90
CA ALA A 19 -11.00 14.37 0.48
C ALA A 19 -9.61 14.13 1.08
N SER A 20 -9.52 13.61 2.30
CA SER A 20 -8.23 13.22 2.90
C SER A 20 -7.63 11.94 2.32
N LEU A 21 -8.44 11.10 1.65
CA LEU A 21 -8.02 9.84 1.04
C LEU A 21 -7.48 10.03 -0.39
N ILE A 22 -8.10 10.91 -1.18
CA ILE A 22 -7.68 11.18 -2.57
C ILE A 22 -6.64 12.31 -2.59
N LYS A 23 -5.51 12.05 -1.93
CA LYS A 23 -4.33 12.91 -1.95
C LYS A 23 -3.11 12.12 -2.39
N PRO A 24 -2.06 12.78 -2.91
CA PRO A 24 -0.78 12.10 -3.11
C PRO A 24 -0.31 11.47 -1.81
N ILE A 25 0.10 10.20 -1.89
CA ILE A 25 0.74 9.52 -0.77
C ILE A 25 2.16 10.09 -0.66
N THR A 26 2.50 10.66 0.49
CA THR A 26 3.81 11.30 0.70
C THR A 26 4.62 10.68 1.82
N SER A 27 4.03 9.73 2.57
CA SER A 27 4.68 9.08 3.71
C SER A 27 4.03 7.72 4.05
N ASP A 28 4.75 6.91 4.82
CA ASP A 28 4.23 5.65 5.38
C ASP A 28 3.03 5.89 6.30
N HIS A 29 2.99 7.04 6.96
CA HIS A 29 1.86 7.42 7.81
C HIS A 29 0.56 7.54 6.99
N ASP A 30 0.62 8.14 5.80
CA ASP A 30 -0.53 8.24 4.89
C ASP A 30 -1.01 6.86 4.45
N LEU A 31 -0.09 5.92 4.21
CA LEU A 31 -0.40 4.54 3.82
C LEU A 31 -1.06 3.76 4.97
N ILE A 32 -0.57 3.91 6.20
CA ILE A 32 -1.15 3.29 7.38
C ILE A 32 -2.56 3.85 7.67
N GLU A 33 -2.75 5.17 7.55
CA GLU A 33 -4.07 5.79 7.72
C GLU A 33 -5.04 5.28 6.65
N LEU A 34 -4.62 5.23 5.39
CA LEU A 34 -5.41 4.69 4.29
C LEU A 34 -5.80 3.22 4.54
N ALA A 35 -4.85 2.35 4.91
CA ALA A 35 -5.10 0.94 5.20
C ALA A 35 -6.17 0.77 6.29
N ASN A 36 -6.08 1.57 7.36
CA ASN A 36 -7.06 1.57 8.46
C ASN A 36 -8.47 2.00 8.04
N ILE A 37 -8.55 2.96 7.11
CA ILE A 37 -9.84 3.44 6.59
C ILE A 37 -10.48 2.39 5.69
N ILE A 38 -9.72 1.80 4.76
CA ILE A 38 -10.25 0.82 3.80
C ILE A 38 -10.23 -0.63 4.32
N LYS A 39 -9.79 -0.84 5.57
CA LYS A 39 -9.76 -2.14 6.26
C LYS A 39 -8.85 -3.18 5.61
N VAL A 40 -7.74 -2.73 5.05
CA VAL A 40 -6.65 -3.61 4.59
C VAL A 40 -5.68 -3.85 5.75
N HIS A 41 -5.33 -5.11 5.98
CA HIS A 41 -4.28 -5.49 6.92
C HIS A 41 -2.93 -5.47 6.20
N LEU A 42 -1.94 -4.82 6.79
CA LEU A 42 -0.56 -4.80 6.31
C LEU A 42 0.35 -5.50 7.33
N ASP A 43 1.10 -6.48 6.86
CA ASP A 43 2.15 -7.14 7.62
C ASP A 43 3.44 -6.32 7.65
N GLY A 44 3.62 -5.40 6.72
CA GLY A 44 4.71 -4.43 6.74
C GLY A 44 4.72 -3.44 5.57
N ILE A 45 5.41 -2.32 5.79
CA ILE A 45 5.83 -1.38 4.76
C ILE A 45 7.35 -1.39 4.77
N CYS A 46 7.98 -1.57 3.62
CA CYS A 46 9.44 -1.65 3.54
C CYS A 46 9.99 -1.04 2.25
N GLY A 47 11.13 -0.38 2.37
CA GLY A 47 11.93 0.00 1.23
C GLY A 47 12.68 -1.20 0.66
N LEU A 48 12.99 -1.19 -0.64
CA LEU A 48 13.71 -2.30 -1.28
C LEU A 48 15.04 -2.65 -0.59
N SER A 49 15.75 -1.64 -0.07
CA SER A 49 17.03 -1.80 0.63
C SER A 49 16.92 -2.55 1.97
N GLU A 50 15.72 -2.62 2.54
CA GLU A 50 15.46 -3.27 3.83
C GLU A 50 15.15 -4.77 3.66
N ILE A 51 15.00 -5.23 2.41
CA ILE A 51 14.65 -6.60 2.07
C ILE A 51 15.93 -7.40 1.84
N HIS A 52 16.36 -8.12 2.87
CA HIS A 52 17.53 -8.99 2.82
C HIS A 52 17.17 -10.47 2.61
N HIS A 53 15.90 -10.83 2.76
CA HIS A 53 15.37 -12.17 2.56
C HIS A 53 13.99 -12.06 1.88
N PRO A 54 13.53 -13.11 1.17
CA PRO A 54 12.19 -13.11 0.59
C PRO A 54 11.12 -12.81 1.63
N LEU A 55 10.18 -11.93 1.29
CA LEU A 55 9.02 -11.66 2.13
C LEU A 55 8.19 -12.94 2.25
N GLY A 56 7.76 -13.26 3.47
CA GLY A 56 6.94 -14.44 3.73
C GLY A 56 5.52 -14.30 3.14
N LYS A 57 4.64 -15.21 3.53
CA LYS A 57 3.21 -15.04 3.25
C LYS A 57 2.65 -13.88 4.05
N GLY A 58 1.99 -12.95 3.37
CA GLY A 58 1.43 -11.74 3.98
C GLY A 58 1.11 -10.68 2.94
N SER A 59 0.66 -9.53 3.43
CA SER A 59 0.38 -8.29 2.70
C SER A 59 1.47 -7.26 3.01
N TYR A 60 2.32 -6.98 2.04
CA TYR A 60 3.41 -6.01 2.19
C TYR A 60 3.29 -4.93 1.13
N LEU A 61 3.67 -3.71 1.52
CA LEU A 61 3.79 -2.59 0.61
C LEU A 61 5.27 -2.23 0.46
N ILE A 62 5.75 -2.23 -0.79
CA ILE A 62 7.16 -2.01 -1.13
C ILE A 62 7.32 -0.60 -1.67
N LEU A 63 8.29 0.15 -1.15
CA LEU A 63 8.58 1.53 -1.56
C LEU A 63 9.83 1.53 -2.45
N LEU A 64 9.65 1.84 -3.74
CA LEU A 64 10.68 1.79 -4.77
C LEU A 64 10.52 2.96 -5.74
N GLY A 65 10.63 4.19 -5.22
CA GLY A 65 10.29 5.42 -5.95
C GLY A 65 8.78 5.62 -6.16
N ASP A 66 8.07 4.53 -6.46
CA ASP A 66 6.61 4.35 -6.40
C ASP A 66 6.24 3.26 -5.38
N SER A 67 4.97 3.16 -5.00
CA SER A 67 4.47 2.08 -4.15
C SER A 67 4.08 0.85 -4.98
N GLN A 68 4.60 -0.32 -4.62
CA GLN A 68 4.21 -1.63 -5.16
C GLN A 68 3.61 -2.52 -4.07
N GLY A 69 2.80 -3.50 -4.48
CA GLY A 69 2.14 -4.44 -3.57
C GLY A 69 2.76 -5.83 -3.66
N VAL A 70 2.90 -6.50 -2.51
CA VAL A 70 3.17 -7.94 -2.44
C VAL A 70 2.09 -8.59 -1.60
N TYR A 71 1.41 -9.59 -2.15
CA TYR A 71 0.41 -10.39 -1.45
C TYR A 71 0.56 -11.86 -1.78
N ASN A 72 0.88 -12.70 -0.79
CA ASN A 72 0.92 -14.16 -0.92
C ASN A 72 1.55 -14.66 -2.24
N ASP A 73 2.86 -14.47 -2.39
CA ASP A 73 3.67 -14.87 -3.56
C ASP A 73 3.30 -14.15 -4.88
N GLN A 74 2.46 -13.11 -4.82
CA GLN A 74 2.11 -12.26 -5.95
C GLN A 74 2.67 -10.85 -5.76
N TYR A 75 3.02 -10.23 -6.87
CA TYR A 75 3.57 -8.89 -6.97
C TYR A 75 2.69 -8.03 -7.86
N PHE A 76 2.51 -6.79 -7.43
CA PHE A 76 1.74 -5.78 -8.12
C PHE A 76 2.60 -4.55 -8.38
N ASP A 77 2.74 -4.25 -9.66
CA ASP A 77 3.31 -3.01 -10.16
C ASP A 77 2.30 -2.34 -11.10
N LEU A 78 2.21 -1.02 -10.99
CA LEU A 78 1.22 -0.21 -11.70
C LEU A 78 1.46 -0.07 -13.19
N MET A 79 2.71 -0.25 -13.60
CA MET A 79 3.18 -0.23 -14.97
C MET A 79 3.19 -1.64 -15.58
N GLY A 80 2.89 -2.67 -14.78
CA GLY A 80 2.96 -4.07 -15.19
C GLY A 80 4.40 -4.59 -15.24
N GLU A 81 5.32 -3.94 -14.53
CA GLU A 81 6.70 -4.41 -14.44
C GLU A 81 6.82 -5.63 -13.54
N GLY A 82 7.80 -6.50 -13.84
CA GLY A 82 8.08 -7.67 -13.01
C GLY A 82 8.71 -7.30 -11.68
N PRO A 83 8.67 -8.19 -10.67
CA PRO A 83 9.28 -7.93 -9.38
C PRO A 83 10.80 -7.75 -9.51
N PRO A 84 11.42 -6.85 -8.72
CA PRO A 84 12.86 -6.82 -8.53
C PRO A 84 13.38 -8.18 -8.07
N THR A 85 14.56 -8.59 -8.56
CA THR A 85 15.15 -9.91 -8.28
C THR A 85 15.30 -10.21 -6.79
N VAL A 86 15.50 -9.18 -5.95
CA VAL A 86 15.62 -9.32 -4.49
C VAL A 86 14.33 -9.81 -3.82
N LEU A 87 13.16 -9.63 -4.46
CA LEU A 87 11.89 -10.17 -3.99
C LEU A 87 11.70 -11.65 -4.40
N GLY A 88 12.59 -12.20 -5.22
CA GLY A 88 12.49 -13.55 -5.77
C GLY A 88 11.50 -13.67 -6.95
N ASN A 89 11.10 -14.91 -7.25
CA ASN A 89 10.24 -15.23 -8.39
C ASN A 89 8.75 -15.11 -8.04
N LEU A 90 8.28 -13.89 -7.79
CA LEU A 90 6.86 -13.61 -7.56
C LEU A 90 6.07 -13.62 -8.87
N LYS A 91 4.80 -14.05 -8.81
CA LYS A 91 3.88 -13.94 -9.94
C LYS A 91 3.44 -12.48 -10.08
N TYR A 92 3.31 -11.97 -11.31
CA TYR A 92 2.84 -10.61 -11.54
C TYR A 92 1.93 -10.54 -12.77
N ASN A 93 1.20 -9.43 -12.89
CA ASN A 93 0.36 -9.13 -14.04
C ASN A 93 1.00 -8.02 -14.89
N PRO A 94 1.28 -8.25 -16.19
CA PRO A 94 1.95 -7.28 -17.04
C PRO A 94 1.03 -6.15 -17.55
N LYS A 95 -0.18 -6.03 -17.01
CA LYS A 95 -1.12 -4.97 -17.41
C LYS A 95 -0.78 -3.66 -16.69
N GLN A 96 -0.65 -2.59 -17.45
CA GLN A 96 -0.53 -1.24 -16.92
C GLN A 96 -1.91 -0.71 -16.47
N TYR A 97 -1.97 -0.15 -15.25
CA TYR A 97 -3.18 0.38 -14.64
C TYR A 97 -3.15 1.92 -14.49
N GLN A 98 -1.97 2.53 -14.44
CA GLN A 98 -1.81 3.97 -14.22
C GLN A 98 -1.12 4.65 -15.41
N GLY A 99 -1.49 5.91 -15.69
CA GLY A 99 -0.76 6.75 -16.63
C GLY A 99 0.58 7.23 -16.05
N VAL A 100 1.33 8.03 -16.81
CA VAL A 100 2.67 8.52 -16.42
C VAL A 100 2.71 9.41 -15.16
N SER A 101 1.56 9.91 -14.73
CA SER A 101 1.39 10.62 -13.45
C SER A 101 1.37 9.62 -12.31
N LYS A 102 2.44 9.61 -11.50
CA LYS A 102 2.71 8.60 -10.47
C LYS A 102 2.20 8.94 -9.06
N SER A 103 1.61 10.12 -8.87
CA SER A 103 1.25 10.65 -7.54
C SER A 103 0.27 9.80 -6.73
N TYR A 104 -0.46 8.87 -7.36
CA TYR A 104 -1.47 8.03 -6.72
C TYR A 104 -1.07 6.54 -6.62
N CYS A 105 0.20 6.20 -6.85
CA CYS A 105 0.65 4.81 -6.87
C CYS A 105 0.34 4.03 -5.57
N GLY A 106 0.52 4.67 -4.41
CA GLY A 106 0.19 4.06 -3.11
C GLY A 106 -1.30 3.71 -2.94
N ILE A 107 -2.21 4.47 -3.53
CA ILE A 107 -3.66 4.16 -3.46
C ILE A 107 -3.97 2.90 -4.25
N TYR A 108 -3.44 2.78 -5.47
CA TYR A 108 -3.69 1.60 -6.30
C TYR A 108 -3.05 0.34 -5.72
N ALA A 109 -1.84 0.44 -5.17
CA ALA A 109 -1.21 -0.68 -4.47
C ALA A 109 -2.08 -1.14 -3.29
N MET A 110 -2.63 -0.20 -2.52
CA MET A 110 -3.55 -0.52 -1.42
C MET A 110 -4.87 -1.12 -1.89
N MET A 111 -5.42 -0.69 -3.03
CA MET A 111 -6.65 -1.27 -3.60
C MET A 111 -6.46 -2.69 -4.14
N TRP A 112 -5.21 -3.07 -4.47
CA TRP A 112 -4.89 -4.40 -4.94
C TRP A 112 -4.66 -5.40 -3.79
N LEU A 113 -4.14 -4.92 -2.65
CA LEU A 113 -3.95 -5.68 -1.41
C LEU A 113 -5.28 -5.96 -0.70
#